data_AF-A0A368AZQ2-F1
#
_entry.id   AF-A0A368AZQ2-F1
#
_cell.length_a   1.000
_cell.length_b   1.000
_cell.length_c   1.000
_cell.angle_alpha   90.00
_cell.angle_beta   90.00
_cell.angle_gamma   90.00
#
_symmetry.space_group_name_H-M   'P 1'
#
loop_
_entity.id
_entity.type
_entity.pdbx_description
1 polymer ?
#
loop_
_entity_poly.entity_id
_entity_poly.type
_entity_poly.pdbx_seq_one_letter_code
_entity_poly.pdbx_strand_id
1 'polypeptide(L)'
;MCIKKDWQTEKKALSDLHIELTGSAEDLPNRIWPFPFSDEHLRDNPKMEKFLTNFSQACEIKEKAEDHLLLKLWNALPESSPLKQLGSEKFYSFWSRLNRDPLQIAMVDPEFDVVHSMILADQFSGNGFDPKSERFHIYKEHVKWIMEGSNQKYLELWSKDFIKCKNYAKKPDCELIGIISIFQSICISWNGSELGDCPDYKNIMKSVLQKYAEGLNGSNDEYYWEKKMKMASRFVPIIY
;
A
#
# COMPACT_ATOMS: atom_id res chain seq x y z
N MET A 1 8.30 -3.82 32.85
CA MET A 1 7.05 -3.10 32.55
C MET A 1 6.92 -2.98 31.04
N CYS A 2 5.97 -3.68 30.42
CA CYS A 2 5.68 -3.53 29.00
C CYS A 2 4.96 -2.19 28.80
N ILE A 3 5.67 -1.18 28.32
CA ILE A 3 5.03 0.04 27.81
C ILE A 3 4.31 -0.39 26.53
N LYS A 4 3.00 -0.64 26.62
CA LYS A 4 2.14 -0.68 25.43
C LYS A 4 2.24 0.71 24.83
N LYS A 5 3.05 0.87 23.78
CA LYS A 5 3.03 2.08 22.98
C LYS A 5 1.62 2.24 22.43
N ASP A 6 0.99 3.36 22.77
CA ASP A 6 -0.36 3.68 22.37
C ASP A 6 -0.38 3.93 20.86
N TRP A 7 -1.16 3.13 20.15
CA TRP A 7 -1.35 3.20 18.70
C TRP A 7 -1.74 4.60 18.24
N GLN A 8 -2.52 5.34 19.02
CA GLN A 8 -2.89 6.71 18.67
C GLN A 8 -1.69 7.66 18.68
N THR A 9 -0.75 7.44 19.59
CA THR A 9 0.48 8.24 19.71
C THR A 9 1.43 7.96 18.54
N GLU A 10 1.62 6.69 18.16
CA GLU A 10 2.44 6.34 16.99
C GLU A 10 1.79 6.78 15.67
N LYS A 11 0.46 6.61 15.52
CA LYS A 11 -0.28 7.12 14.37
C LYS A 11 -0.11 8.63 14.22
N LYS A 12 -0.23 9.38 15.32
CA LYS A 12 -0.02 10.82 15.31
C LYS A 12 1.41 11.17 14.92
N ALA A 13 2.41 10.52 15.51
CA ALA A 13 3.81 10.74 15.16
C ALA A 13 4.11 10.44 13.67
N LEU A 14 3.52 9.37 13.10
CA LEU A 14 3.66 9.05 11.68
C LEU A 14 2.96 10.06 10.77
N SER A 15 1.78 10.54 11.19
CA SER A 15 1.04 11.58 10.47
C SER A 15 1.78 12.92 10.52
N ASP A 16 2.29 13.31 11.69
CA ASP A 16 3.03 14.57 11.89
C ASP A 16 4.34 14.54 11.11
N LEU A 17 5.06 13.42 11.14
CA LEU A 17 6.27 13.19 10.35
C LEU A 17 5.99 13.23 8.85
N HIS A 18 4.90 12.62 8.40
CA HIS A 18 4.49 12.67 7.01
C HIS A 18 4.26 14.12 6.58
N ILE A 19 3.56 14.91 7.39
CA ILE A 19 3.29 16.33 7.15
C ILE A 19 4.59 17.15 7.07
N GLU A 20 5.52 16.94 8.00
CA GLU A 20 6.81 17.62 8.07
C GLU A 20 7.68 17.35 6.84
N LEU A 21 7.78 16.08 6.44
CA LEU A 21 8.59 15.65 5.31
C LEU A 21 8.02 16.06 3.94
N THR A 22 6.69 16.26 3.86
CA THR A 22 6.03 16.67 2.61
C THR A 22 5.82 18.18 2.51
N GLY A 23 6.20 18.96 3.53
CA GLY A 23 6.01 20.41 3.54
C GLY A 23 4.55 20.84 3.66
N SER A 24 3.68 20.00 4.23
CA SER A 24 2.25 20.25 4.41
C SER A 24 2.00 21.19 5.61
N ALA A 25 2.61 22.37 5.61
CA ALA A 25 2.25 23.41 6.57
C ALA A 25 0.88 23.98 6.20
N GLU A 26 -0.13 23.72 7.03
CA GLU A 26 -1.45 24.37 7.09
C GLU A 26 -2.29 24.33 5.78
N ASP A 27 -3.45 23.66 5.85
CA ASP A 27 -4.55 23.73 4.85
C ASP A 27 -4.32 23.19 3.43
N LEU A 28 -3.42 22.22 3.25
CA LEU A 28 -3.52 21.31 2.10
C LEU A 28 -4.00 19.93 2.54
N PRO A 29 -5.10 19.42 1.96
CA PRO A 29 -5.52 18.06 2.24
C PRO A 29 -4.47 17.16 1.62
N ASN A 30 -3.89 16.26 2.40
CA ASN A 30 -3.51 14.96 1.87
C ASN A 30 -4.70 14.41 1.07
N ARG A 31 -4.86 14.59 -0.26
CA ARG A 31 -5.94 13.84 -0.98
C ARG A 31 -6.09 13.80 -2.49
N ILE A 32 -5.17 14.19 -3.36
CA ILE A 32 -5.20 13.61 -4.71
C ILE A 32 -3.93 12.85 -5.03
N TRP A 33 -4.00 11.54 -4.81
CA TRP A 33 -3.59 10.62 -5.86
C TRP A 33 -4.39 9.34 -5.68
N PRO A 34 -5.32 9.08 -6.60
CA PRO A 34 -4.93 8.66 -7.95
C PRO A 34 -5.49 9.48 -9.14
N PHE A 35 -6.03 10.68 -8.93
CA PHE A 35 -6.73 11.43 -10.00
C PHE A 35 -5.83 12.35 -10.82
N PRO A 36 -6.15 12.60 -12.10
CA PRO A 36 -5.37 13.48 -12.99
C PRO A 36 -5.66 14.98 -12.82
N PHE A 37 -6.48 15.37 -11.83
CA PHE A 37 -6.91 16.75 -11.57
C PHE A 37 -6.58 17.17 -10.13
N SER A 38 -6.76 18.45 -9.79
CA SER A 38 -6.39 19.01 -8.48
C SER A 38 -7.45 18.80 -7.40
N ASP A 39 -7.06 18.84 -6.11
CA ASP A 39 -7.96 18.63 -4.96
C ASP A 39 -9.11 19.66 -4.97
N GLU A 40 -8.80 20.89 -5.38
CA GLU A 40 -9.77 21.97 -5.52
C GLU A 40 -10.87 21.59 -6.52
N HIS A 41 -10.54 20.87 -7.59
CA HIS A 41 -11.51 20.46 -8.62
C HIS A 41 -12.68 19.66 -8.01
N LEU A 42 -12.41 18.77 -7.05
CA LEU A 42 -13.47 18.02 -6.38
C LEU A 42 -14.17 18.85 -5.31
N ARG A 43 -13.42 19.68 -4.57
CA ARG A 43 -13.97 20.50 -3.48
C ARG A 43 -14.93 21.57 -3.96
N ASP A 44 -14.63 22.16 -5.12
CA ASP A 44 -15.44 23.20 -5.73
C ASP A 44 -16.70 22.64 -6.40
N ASN A 45 -16.85 21.31 -6.47
CA ASN A 45 -18.03 20.64 -7.02
C ASN A 45 -18.96 20.18 -5.87
N PRO A 46 -20.11 20.84 -5.63
CA PRO A 46 -21.02 20.47 -4.53
C PRO A 46 -21.56 19.04 -4.63
N LYS A 47 -21.58 18.46 -5.84
CA LYS A 47 -22.02 17.07 -6.04
C LYS A 47 -21.03 16.05 -5.47
N MET A 48 -19.81 16.45 -5.16
CA MET A 48 -18.72 15.58 -4.70
C MET A 48 -18.58 15.50 -3.18
N GLU A 49 -19.32 16.30 -2.41
CA GLU A 49 -19.19 16.34 -0.94
C GLU A 49 -19.34 14.95 -0.28
N LYS A 50 -20.38 14.20 -0.69
CA LYS A 50 -20.60 12.84 -0.20
C LYS A 50 -19.50 11.87 -0.66
N PHE A 51 -19.04 12.01 -1.90
CA PHE A 51 -17.93 11.22 -2.43
C PHE A 51 -16.66 11.46 -1.62
N LEU A 52 -16.30 12.72 -1.36
CA LEU A 52 -15.10 13.09 -0.60
C LEU A 52 -15.12 12.53 0.82
N THR A 53 -16.30 12.54 1.46
CA THR A 53 -16.48 11.95 2.79
C THR A 53 -16.26 10.44 2.77
N ASN A 54 -16.82 9.73 1.80
CA ASN A 54 -16.65 8.28 1.69
C ASN A 54 -15.21 7.91 1.27
N PHE A 55 -14.62 8.69 0.37
CA PHE A 55 -13.24 8.53 -0.07
C PHE A 55 -12.27 8.71 1.11
N SER A 56 -12.53 9.67 2.00
CA SER A 56 -11.79 9.84 3.26
C SER A 56 -11.72 8.54 4.06
N GLN A 57 -12.87 7.89 4.26
CA GLN A 57 -12.97 6.67 5.04
C GLN A 57 -12.25 5.51 4.35
N ALA A 58 -12.35 5.41 3.02
CA ALA A 58 -11.63 4.41 2.24
C ALA A 58 -10.11 4.60 2.32
N CYS A 59 -9.62 5.85 2.25
CA CYS A 59 -8.21 6.17 2.46
C CYS A 59 -7.74 5.75 3.85
N GLU A 60 -8.52 6.00 4.91
CA GLU A 60 -8.15 5.56 6.26
C GLU A 60 -7.99 4.04 6.38
N ILE A 61 -8.79 3.25 5.67
CA ILE A 61 -8.68 1.79 5.69
C ILE A 61 -7.34 1.36 5.07
N LYS A 62 -7.02 1.88 3.89
CA LYS A 62 -5.75 1.64 3.21
C LYS A 62 -4.56 2.08 4.08
N GLU A 63 -4.59 3.31 4.58
CA GLU A 63 -3.51 3.88 5.38
C GLU A 63 -3.26 3.07 6.66
N LYS A 64 -4.33 2.65 7.38
CA LYS A 64 -4.19 1.80 8.57
C LYS A 64 -3.53 0.46 8.24
N ALA A 65 -3.84 -0.13 7.08
CA ALA A 65 -3.24 -1.40 6.67
C ALA A 65 -1.73 -1.23 6.37
N GLU A 66 -1.36 -0.18 5.64
CA GLU A 66 0.04 0.14 5.31
C GLU A 66 0.86 0.47 6.58
N ASP A 67 0.34 1.33 7.44
CA ASP A 67 0.98 1.71 8.71
C ASP A 67 1.19 0.49 9.60
N HIS A 68 0.24 -0.45 9.63
CA HIS A 68 0.39 -1.70 10.37
C HIS A 68 1.56 -2.55 9.86
N LEU A 69 1.73 -2.67 8.54
CA LEU A 69 2.87 -3.39 7.95
C LEU A 69 4.20 -2.70 8.22
N LEU A 70 4.26 -1.37 8.08
CA LEU A 70 5.47 -0.60 8.35
C LEU A 70 5.87 -0.70 9.83
N LEU A 71 4.90 -0.63 10.75
CA LEU A 71 5.15 -0.78 12.17
C LEU A 71 5.62 -2.21 12.52
N LYS A 72 4.99 -3.22 11.91
CA LYS A 72 5.37 -4.63 12.09
C LYS A 72 6.81 -4.86 11.63
N LEU A 73 7.20 -4.31 10.48
CA LEU A 73 8.58 -4.34 10.00
C LEU A 73 9.51 -3.60 10.97
N TRP A 74 9.21 -2.34 11.28
CA TRP A 74 10.03 -1.49 12.15
C TRP A 74 10.34 -2.15 13.49
N ASN A 75 9.35 -2.80 14.10
CA ASN A 75 9.51 -3.46 15.39
C ASN A 75 10.24 -4.81 15.30
N ALA A 76 10.29 -5.43 14.12
CA ALA A 76 11.05 -6.66 13.90
C ALA A 76 12.53 -6.41 13.58
N LEU A 77 12.87 -5.21 13.11
CA LEU A 77 14.26 -4.83 12.77
C LEU A 77 15.15 -4.78 14.03
N PRO A 78 16.30 -5.49 14.04
CA PRO A 78 17.30 -5.39 15.09
C PRO A 78 17.96 -4.00 15.13
N GLU A 79 18.39 -3.55 16.32
CA GLU A 79 19.01 -2.22 16.51
C GLU A 79 20.26 -1.98 15.65
N SER A 80 21.03 -3.04 15.35
CA SER A 80 22.21 -2.98 14.48
C SER A 80 21.91 -3.05 12.99
N SER A 81 20.64 -3.22 12.59
CA SER A 81 20.24 -3.25 11.19
C SER A 81 20.47 -1.90 10.52
N PRO A 82 21.04 -1.84 9.30
CA PRO A 82 21.13 -0.60 8.53
C PRO A 82 19.80 0.13 8.39
N LEU A 83 18.68 -0.60 8.23
CA LEU A 83 17.34 -0.02 8.17
C LEU A 83 16.91 0.65 9.47
N LYS A 84 17.32 0.09 10.61
CA LYS A 84 16.97 0.61 11.95
C LYS A 84 17.81 1.85 12.29
N GLN A 85 19.09 1.83 11.89
CA GLN A 85 20.05 2.91 12.10
C GLN A 85 19.73 4.19 11.32
N LEU A 86 18.88 4.14 10.29
CA LEU A 86 18.36 5.33 9.61
C LEU A 86 17.58 6.26 10.55
N GLY A 87 17.06 5.72 11.65
CA GLY A 87 16.03 6.36 12.45
C GLY A 87 14.63 6.16 11.85
N SER A 88 13.60 6.23 12.70
CA SER A 88 12.21 5.98 12.30
C SER A 88 11.78 6.94 11.20
N GLU A 89 12.15 8.22 11.33
CA GLU A 89 11.78 9.26 10.38
C GLU A 89 12.12 8.91 8.93
N LYS A 90 13.41 8.66 8.69
CA LYS A 90 13.93 8.34 7.36
C LYS A 90 13.47 6.97 6.87
N PHE A 91 13.24 6.02 7.77
CA PHE A 91 12.65 4.73 7.43
C PHE A 91 11.21 4.89 6.89
N TYR A 92 10.34 5.56 7.63
CA TYR A 92 8.95 5.73 7.19
C TYR A 92 8.86 6.56 5.92
N SER A 93 9.71 7.59 5.74
CA SER A 93 9.72 8.39 4.51
C SER A 93 9.97 7.55 3.26
N PHE A 94 10.94 6.64 3.30
CA PHE A 94 11.31 5.80 2.16
C PHE A 94 10.25 4.77 1.79
N TRP A 95 9.60 4.16 2.78
CA TRP A 95 8.70 3.03 2.54
C TRP A 95 7.21 3.37 2.69
N SER A 96 6.90 4.65 2.90
CA SER A 96 5.52 5.16 2.93
C SER A 96 4.80 5.05 1.57
N ARG A 97 3.47 5.23 1.65
CA ARG A 97 2.50 5.21 0.55
C ARG A 97 2.79 6.14 -0.62
N LEU A 98 3.55 7.22 -0.44
CA LEU A 98 3.86 8.18 -1.52
C LEU A 98 4.87 7.62 -2.53
N ASN A 99 5.70 6.67 -2.10
CA ASN A 99 6.83 6.18 -2.88
C ASN A 99 6.63 4.74 -3.38
N ARG A 100 5.39 4.25 -3.39
CA ARG A 100 5.10 2.83 -3.57
C ARG A 100 3.92 2.58 -4.50
N ASP A 101 4.10 1.61 -5.38
CA ASP A 101 3.04 1.08 -6.22
C ASP A 101 2.25 0.00 -5.44
N PRO A 102 0.93 0.16 -5.24
CA PRO A 102 0.11 -0.81 -4.51
C PRO A 102 0.11 -2.21 -5.13
N LEU A 103 0.35 -2.32 -6.44
CA LEU A 103 0.45 -3.62 -7.12
C LEU A 103 1.63 -4.45 -6.60
N GLN A 104 2.74 -3.80 -6.26
CA GLN A 104 3.95 -4.51 -5.83
C GLN A 104 3.76 -5.24 -4.49
N ILE A 105 3.04 -4.65 -3.54
CA ILE A 105 2.71 -5.34 -2.28
C ILE A 105 1.69 -6.44 -2.54
N ALA A 106 0.65 -6.17 -3.34
CA ALA A 106 -0.38 -7.17 -3.64
C ALA A 106 0.21 -8.43 -4.30
N MET A 107 1.27 -8.26 -5.10
CA MET A 107 2.01 -9.36 -5.73
C MET A 107 2.78 -10.24 -4.73
N VAL A 108 3.29 -9.68 -3.64
CA VAL A 108 4.21 -10.40 -2.72
C VAL A 108 3.62 -10.69 -1.34
N ASP A 109 2.51 -10.04 -0.99
CA ASP A 109 1.83 -10.17 0.30
C ASP A 109 0.35 -9.77 0.18
N PRO A 110 -0.48 -10.59 -0.49
CA PRO A 110 -1.90 -10.30 -0.70
C PRO A 110 -2.71 -10.23 0.61
N GLU A 111 -2.19 -10.77 1.71
CA GLU A 111 -2.89 -10.90 2.99
C GLU A 111 -2.39 -9.94 4.08
N PHE A 112 -1.31 -9.19 3.83
CA PHE A 112 -0.62 -8.32 4.81
C PHE A 112 -0.05 -9.11 6.00
N ASP A 113 0.45 -10.33 5.75
CA ASP A 113 0.87 -11.25 6.79
C ASP A 113 2.39 -11.46 6.88
N VAL A 114 3.15 -10.93 5.93
CA VAL A 114 4.62 -11.02 5.89
C VAL A 114 5.22 -9.80 6.58
N VAL A 115 6.24 -9.98 7.44
CA VAL A 115 6.86 -8.86 8.16
C VAL A 115 7.67 -7.99 7.20
N HIS A 116 8.45 -8.62 6.31
CA HIS A 116 9.38 -7.93 5.42
C HIS A 116 8.80 -7.56 4.05
N SER A 117 7.51 -7.77 3.80
CA SER A 117 6.89 -7.50 2.48
C SER A 117 7.10 -6.06 2.03
N MET A 118 7.08 -5.11 2.96
CA MET A 118 7.31 -3.69 2.68
C MET A 118 8.66 -3.38 2.03
N ILE A 119 9.71 -4.16 2.27
CA ILE A 119 11.03 -3.94 1.66
C ILE A 119 11.36 -4.99 0.59
N LEU A 120 10.63 -6.12 0.58
CA LEU A 120 10.77 -7.18 -0.43
C LEU A 120 9.96 -6.93 -1.70
N ALA A 121 8.88 -6.16 -1.63
CA ALA A 121 8.05 -5.86 -2.79
C ALA A 121 8.83 -5.17 -3.92
N ASP A 122 9.72 -4.23 -3.59
CA ASP A 122 10.56 -3.55 -4.57
C ASP A 122 11.45 -4.55 -5.34
N GLN A 123 11.97 -5.57 -4.64
CA GLN A 123 12.84 -6.60 -5.21
C GLN A 123 12.11 -7.51 -6.21
N PHE A 124 10.85 -7.86 -5.94
CA PHE A 124 10.06 -8.76 -6.78
C PHE A 124 9.12 -8.01 -7.74
N SER A 125 9.21 -6.68 -7.79
CA SER A 125 8.43 -5.88 -8.73
C SER A 125 8.82 -6.20 -10.19
N GLY A 126 7.86 -6.05 -11.11
CA GLY A 126 8.11 -6.29 -12.55
C GLY A 126 9.18 -5.38 -13.15
N ASN A 127 9.40 -4.19 -12.57
CA ASN A 127 10.43 -3.25 -12.97
C ASN A 127 11.75 -3.42 -12.20
N GLY A 128 11.77 -4.30 -11.20
CA GLY A 128 12.87 -4.46 -10.26
C GLY A 128 13.06 -3.26 -9.34
N PHE A 129 13.95 -3.41 -8.37
CA PHE A 129 14.32 -2.32 -7.46
C PHE A 129 15.27 -1.36 -8.19
N ASP A 130 14.85 -0.10 -8.37
CA ASP A 130 15.67 0.94 -9.02
C ASP A 130 17.06 1.05 -8.35
N PRO A 131 18.14 0.63 -9.05
CA PRO A 131 19.47 0.57 -8.48
C PRO A 131 20.10 1.94 -8.21
N LYS A 132 19.51 3.02 -8.74
CA LYS A 132 19.96 4.41 -8.52
C LYS A 132 19.30 5.05 -7.31
N SER A 133 18.24 4.44 -6.76
CA SER A 133 17.51 5.00 -5.63
C SER A 133 18.31 4.85 -4.32
N GLU A 134 18.26 5.85 -3.46
CA GLU A 134 18.86 5.76 -2.12
C GLU A 134 18.29 4.56 -1.33
N ARG A 135 16.99 4.27 -1.52
CA ARG A 135 16.29 3.12 -0.95
C ARG A 135 16.96 1.80 -1.30
N PHE A 136 17.39 1.63 -2.55
CA PHE A 136 18.06 0.42 -3.00
C PHE A 136 19.42 0.25 -2.32
N HIS A 137 20.19 1.32 -2.18
CA HIS A 137 21.50 1.27 -1.52
C HIS A 137 21.37 0.82 -0.06
N ILE A 138 20.42 1.41 0.68
CA ILE A 138 20.13 1.04 2.06
C ILE A 138 19.64 -0.40 2.16
N TYR A 139 18.72 -0.81 1.29
CA TYR A 139 18.24 -2.19 1.22
C TYR A 139 19.40 -3.16 0.98
N LYS A 140 20.32 -2.83 0.06
CA LYS A 140 21.49 -3.66 -0.25
C LYS A 140 22.43 -3.80 0.95
N GLU A 141 22.67 -2.72 1.68
CA GLU A 141 23.45 -2.75 2.93
C GLU A 141 22.77 -3.63 3.98
N HIS A 142 21.45 -3.52 4.12
CA HIS A 142 20.68 -4.38 5.01
C HIS A 142 20.82 -5.86 4.64
N VAL A 143 20.68 -6.22 3.37
CA VAL A 143 20.86 -7.61 2.90
C VAL A 143 22.28 -8.10 3.18
N LYS A 144 23.30 -7.28 2.91
CA LYS A 144 24.69 -7.62 3.22
C LYS A 144 24.88 -7.91 4.71
N TRP A 145 24.36 -7.03 5.56
CA TRP A 145 24.41 -7.16 7.02
C TRP A 145 23.72 -8.44 7.54
N ILE A 146 22.61 -8.86 6.92
CA ILE A 146 21.95 -10.15 7.21
C ILE A 146 22.90 -11.31 6.89
N MET A 147 23.52 -11.29 5.71
CA MET A 147 24.37 -12.38 5.22
C MET A 147 25.68 -12.52 6.01
N GLU A 148 26.12 -11.47 6.68
CA GLU A 148 27.28 -11.49 7.58
C GLU A 148 27.00 -12.21 8.91
N GLY A 149 25.78 -12.73 9.12
CA GLY A 149 25.47 -13.63 10.25
C GLY A 149 25.24 -12.92 11.59
N SER A 150 24.87 -11.64 11.55
CA SER A 150 24.74 -10.76 12.70
C SER A 150 23.62 -11.14 13.69
N ASN A 151 22.57 -11.85 13.25
CA ASN A 151 21.49 -12.33 14.12
C ASN A 151 20.74 -13.53 13.51
N GLN A 152 20.93 -14.72 14.09
CA GLN A 152 20.34 -15.97 13.59
C GLN A 152 18.81 -15.96 13.57
N LYS A 153 18.15 -15.48 14.64
CA LYS A 153 16.69 -15.44 14.72
C LYS A 153 16.10 -14.52 13.66
N TYR A 154 16.75 -13.37 13.41
CA TYR A 154 16.31 -12.46 12.37
C TYR A 154 16.54 -13.06 10.97
N LEU A 155 17.68 -13.71 10.73
CA LEU A 155 17.97 -14.39 9.47
C LEU A 155 16.92 -15.47 9.14
N GLU A 156 16.47 -16.24 10.14
CA GLU A 156 15.41 -17.25 9.97
C GLU A 156 14.08 -16.60 9.55
N LEU A 157 13.69 -15.52 10.23
CA LEU A 157 12.48 -14.77 9.89
C LEU A 157 12.57 -14.16 8.48
N TRP A 158 13.69 -13.50 8.17
CA TRP A 158 13.97 -12.93 6.85
C TRP A 158 13.87 -14.00 5.76
N SER A 159 14.52 -15.15 5.97
CA SER A 159 14.54 -16.23 4.97
C SER A 159 13.15 -16.80 4.71
N LYS A 160 12.35 -16.98 5.77
CA LYS A 160 10.96 -17.43 5.67
C LYS A 160 10.13 -16.44 4.87
N ASP A 161 10.22 -15.16 5.22
CA ASP A 161 9.47 -14.08 4.57
C ASP A 161 9.89 -13.91 3.10
N PHE A 162 11.19 -13.97 2.82
CA PHE A 162 11.74 -13.94 1.47
C PHE A 162 11.16 -15.05 0.59
N ILE A 163 11.17 -16.30 1.08
CA ILE A 163 10.61 -17.45 0.35
C ILE A 163 9.11 -17.24 0.11
N LYS A 164 8.39 -16.74 1.11
CA LYS A 164 6.95 -16.51 1.00
C LYS A 164 6.62 -15.43 -0.04
N CYS A 165 7.27 -14.27 0.03
CA CYS A 165 7.13 -13.21 -0.96
C CYS A 165 7.50 -13.70 -2.38
N LYS A 166 8.60 -14.43 -2.51
CA LYS A 166 9.03 -15.02 -3.80
C LYS A 166 7.98 -15.97 -4.37
N ASN A 167 7.35 -16.79 -3.53
CA ASN A 167 6.32 -17.73 -3.97
C ASN A 167 5.04 -17.01 -4.41
N TYR A 168 4.62 -15.96 -3.68
CA TYR A 168 3.53 -15.10 -4.11
C TYR A 168 3.84 -14.39 -5.42
N ALA A 169 5.03 -13.79 -5.57
CA ALA A 169 5.39 -13.11 -6.82
C ALA A 169 5.42 -14.06 -8.04
N LYS A 170 5.76 -15.34 -7.83
CA LYS A 170 5.72 -16.36 -8.90
C LYS A 170 4.30 -16.79 -9.30
N LYS A 171 3.36 -16.75 -8.36
CA LYS A 171 1.97 -17.14 -8.56
C LYS A 171 1.07 -16.10 -7.87
N PRO A 172 1.00 -14.88 -8.43
CA PRO A 172 0.30 -13.80 -7.78
C PRO A 172 -1.21 -14.03 -7.83
N ASP A 173 -1.95 -13.39 -6.93
CA ASP A 173 -3.40 -13.34 -6.98
C ASP A 173 -3.85 -12.39 -8.12
N CYS A 174 -4.00 -12.97 -9.32
CA CYS A 174 -4.34 -12.22 -10.53
C CYS A 174 -5.66 -11.45 -10.42
N GLU A 175 -6.60 -11.93 -9.60
CA GLU A 175 -7.88 -11.26 -9.40
C GLU A 175 -7.74 -10.03 -8.52
N LEU A 176 -7.02 -10.14 -7.41
CA LEU A 176 -6.67 -9.00 -6.56
C LEU A 176 -5.91 -7.93 -7.35
N ILE A 177 -4.90 -8.34 -8.11
CA ILE A 177 -4.14 -7.46 -9.00
C ILE A 177 -5.06 -6.83 -10.05
N GLY A 178 -5.99 -7.60 -10.61
CA GLY A 178 -6.97 -7.13 -11.57
C GLY A 178 -7.86 -6.03 -11.00
N ILE A 179 -8.36 -6.19 -9.78
CA ILE A 179 -9.18 -5.19 -9.08
C ILE A 179 -8.38 -3.90 -8.86
N ILE A 180 -7.15 -4.00 -8.34
CA ILE A 180 -6.29 -2.84 -8.08
C ILE A 180 -5.97 -2.09 -9.40
N SER A 181 -5.67 -2.84 -10.46
CA SER A 181 -5.37 -2.25 -11.78
C SER A 181 -6.59 -1.56 -12.39
N ILE A 182 -7.78 -2.15 -12.26
CA ILE A 182 -9.04 -1.54 -12.72
C ILE A 182 -9.31 -0.25 -11.93
N PHE A 183 -9.16 -0.28 -10.61
CA PHE A 183 -9.30 0.91 -9.78
C PHE A 183 -8.36 2.03 -10.28
N GLN A 184 -7.07 1.75 -10.44
CA GLN A 184 -6.09 2.72 -10.95
C GLN A 184 -6.50 3.27 -12.33
N SER A 185 -6.97 2.40 -13.23
CA SER A 185 -7.44 2.80 -14.55
C SER A 185 -8.65 3.74 -14.49
N ILE A 186 -9.65 3.42 -13.65
CA ILE A 186 -10.84 4.27 -13.47
C ILE A 186 -10.41 5.63 -12.94
N CYS A 187 -9.55 5.67 -11.92
CA CYS A 187 -9.03 6.91 -11.35
C CYS A 187 -8.31 7.81 -12.37
N ILE A 188 -7.50 7.22 -13.26
CA ILE A 188 -6.82 7.96 -14.32
C ILE A 188 -7.81 8.50 -15.36
N SER A 189 -8.86 7.74 -15.66
CA SER A 189 -9.85 8.12 -16.68
C SER A 189 -10.94 9.06 -16.19
N TRP A 190 -11.23 9.05 -14.88
CA TRP A 190 -12.29 9.85 -14.30
C TRP A 190 -11.88 11.32 -14.26
N ASN A 191 -12.79 12.20 -14.64
CA ASN A 191 -12.55 13.63 -14.74
C ASN A 191 -13.10 14.43 -13.54
N GLY A 192 -13.67 13.77 -12.52
CA GLY A 192 -14.14 14.44 -11.30
C GLY A 192 -15.43 15.26 -11.45
N SER A 193 -16.03 15.29 -12.65
CA SER A 193 -17.21 16.13 -12.93
C SER A 193 -18.53 15.46 -12.56
N GLU A 194 -18.62 14.14 -12.72
CA GLU A 194 -19.84 13.35 -12.49
C GLU A 194 -19.56 12.08 -11.69
N LEU A 195 -20.53 11.65 -10.87
CA LEU A 195 -20.39 10.43 -10.05
C LEU A 195 -20.59 9.13 -10.85
N GLY A 196 -21.08 9.21 -12.10
CA GLY A 196 -21.41 8.03 -12.92
C GLY A 196 -20.23 7.08 -13.12
N ASP A 197 -19.01 7.63 -13.22
CA ASP A 197 -17.78 6.89 -13.52
C ASP A 197 -16.72 7.04 -12.40
N CYS A 198 -17.13 7.35 -11.17
CA CYS A 198 -16.20 7.48 -10.06
C CYS A 198 -15.60 6.10 -9.66
N PRO A 199 -14.43 6.05 -9.00
CA PRO A 199 -13.77 4.80 -8.62
C PRO A 199 -14.38 4.14 -7.38
N ASP A 200 -15.68 3.85 -7.42
CA ASP A 200 -16.41 3.15 -6.37
C ASP A 200 -16.51 1.65 -6.63
N TYR A 201 -16.96 0.91 -5.61
CA TYR A 201 -17.19 -0.53 -5.68
C TYR A 201 -18.02 -0.93 -6.90
N LYS A 202 -19.08 -0.17 -7.22
CA LYS A 202 -20.01 -0.50 -8.31
C LYS A 202 -19.32 -0.45 -9.67
N ASN A 203 -18.55 0.60 -9.95
CA ASN A 203 -17.86 0.79 -11.22
C ASN A 203 -16.67 -0.15 -11.38
N ILE A 204 -15.94 -0.41 -10.29
CA ILE A 204 -14.87 -1.42 -10.29
C ILE A 204 -15.49 -2.81 -10.53
N MET A 205 -16.57 -3.17 -9.83
CA MET A 205 -17.22 -4.48 -9.96
C MET A 205 -17.76 -4.71 -11.37
N LYS A 206 -18.42 -3.71 -11.95
CA LYS A 206 -18.88 -3.76 -13.35
C LYS A 206 -17.72 -4.09 -14.30
N SER A 207 -16.59 -3.42 -14.14
CA SER A 207 -15.39 -3.62 -14.99
C SER A 207 -14.73 -4.99 -14.75
N VAL A 208 -14.70 -5.46 -13.51
CA VAL A 208 -14.23 -6.80 -13.14
C VAL A 208 -15.09 -7.85 -13.83
N LEU A 209 -16.41 -7.80 -13.66
CA LEU A 209 -17.33 -8.77 -14.25
C LEU A 209 -17.24 -8.78 -15.78
N GLN A 210 -17.10 -7.62 -16.43
CA GLN A 210 -16.87 -7.55 -17.87
C GLN A 210 -15.56 -8.26 -18.28
N LYS A 211 -14.44 -7.92 -17.63
CA LYS A 211 -13.13 -8.49 -17.94
C LYS A 211 -13.09 -10.01 -17.73
N TYR A 212 -13.72 -10.52 -16.66
CA TYR A 212 -13.72 -11.94 -16.33
C TYR A 212 -14.79 -12.73 -17.09
N ALA A 213 -15.89 -12.12 -17.52
CA ALA A 213 -16.84 -12.74 -18.43
C ALA A 213 -16.23 -13.01 -19.82
N GLU A 214 -15.30 -12.16 -20.26
CA GLU A 214 -14.60 -12.31 -21.54
C GLU A 214 -13.46 -13.34 -21.49
N GLY A 215 -12.99 -13.75 -20.30
CA GLY A 215 -11.74 -14.50 -20.14
C GLY A 215 -11.81 -15.89 -19.49
N LEU A 216 -12.75 -16.17 -18.58
CA LEU A 216 -12.79 -17.41 -17.79
C LEU A 216 -14.22 -17.74 -17.34
N ASN A 217 -14.50 -19.01 -17.04
CA ASN A 217 -15.70 -19.46 -16.30
C ASN A 217 -15.71 -18.85 -14.89
N GLY A 218 -15.98 -17.55 -14.79
CA GLY A 218 -16.02 -16.80 -13.55
C GLY A 218 -17.13 -17.32 -12.65
N SER A 219 -16.79 -17.52 -11.38
CA SER A 219 -17.77 -17.70 -10.33
C SER A 219 -18.73 -16.50 -10.32
N ASN A 220 -20.01 -16.74 -10.56
CA ASN A 220 -21.09 -15.75 -10.37
C ASN A 220 -21.42 -15.53 -8.88
N ASP A 221 -20.51 -15.91 -7.97
CA ASP A 221 -20.70 -15.74 -6.54
C ASP A 221 -20.36 -14.31 -6.13
N GLU A 222 -21.40 -13.52 -5.87
CA GLU A 222 -21.30 -12.14 -5.38
C GLU A 222 -20.46 -12.07 -4.08
N TYR A 223 -20.58 -13.08 -3.21
CA TYR A 223 -19.83 -13.15 -1.95
C TYR A 223 -18.31 -13.26 -2.18
N TYR A 224 -17.91 -14.00 -3.22
CA TYR A 224 -16.51 -14.15 -3.59
C TYR A 224 -15.87 -12.81 -3.95
N TRP A 225 -16.55 -12.07 -4.83
CA TRP A 225 -16.05 -10.78 -5.31
C TRP A 225 -16.09 -9.71 -4.23
N GLU A 226 -17.10 -9.72 -3.36
CA GLU A 226 -17.14 -8.84 -2.19
C GLU A 226 -15.91 -9.07 -1.29
N LYS A 227 -15.56 -10.32 -1.02
CA LYS A 227 -14.36 -10.68 -0.26
C LYS A 227 -13.08 -10.17 -0.96
N LYS A 228 -12.97 -10.33 -2.28
CA LYS A 228 -11.81 -9.84 -3.05
C LYS A 228 -11.70 -8.32 -3.04
N MET A 229 -12.82 -7.59 -3.16
CA MET A 229 -12.83 -6.13 -3.05
C MET A 229 -12.41 -5.68 -1.65
N LYS A 230 -12.85 -6.38 -0.61
CA LYS A 230 -12.44 -6.09 0.78
C LYS A 230 -10.96 -6.39 1.02
N MET A 231 -10.37 -7.34 0.28
CA MET A 231 -8.92 -7.52 0.26
C MET A 231 -8.24 -6.34 -0.45
N ALA A 232 -8.74 -5.93 -1.62
CA ALA A 232 -8.21 -4.82 -2.40
C ALA A 232 -8.29 -3.46 -1.68
N SER A 233 -9.28 -3.25 -0.81
CA SER A 233 -9.42 -1.99 -0.06
C SER A 233 -8.28 -1.70 0.92
N ARG A 234 -7.44 -2.71 1.22
CA ARG A 234 -6.19 -2.54 1.97
C ARG A 234 -5.06 -1.96 1.13
N PHE A 235 -5.18 -1.99 -0.20
CA PHE A 235 -4.17 -1.52 -1.16
C PHE A 235 -4.60 -0.22 -1.86
N VAL A 236 -5.90 -0.05 -2.10
CA VAL A 236 -6.47 1.11 -2.80
C VAL A 236 -7.76 1.58 -2.11
N PRO A 237 -8.09 2.88 -2.13
CA PRO A 237 -9.25 3.41 -1.41
C PRO A 237 -10.56 3.15 -2.18
N ILE A 238 -11.15 1.97 -1.99
CA ILE A 238 -12.44 1.57 -2.58
C ILE A 238 -13.60 2.10 -1.71
N ILE A 239 -14.52 2.84 -2.33
CA ILE A 239 -15.76 3.33 -1.72
C ILE A 239 -16.87 2.27 -1.87
N TYR A 240 -17.58 1.99 -0.78
CA TYR A 240 -18.73 1.08 -0.75
C TYR A 240 -20.06 1.85 -0.64
#